data_AF-A0A8J3L0P8-F1
#
_entry.id   AF-A0A8J3L0P8-F1
#
_cell.length_a   1.000
_cell.length_b   1.000
_cell.length_c   1.000
_cell.angle_alpha   90.00
_cell.angle_beta   90.00
_cell.angle_gamma   90.00
#
_symmetry.space_group_name_H-M   'P 1'
#
loop_
_entity.id
_entity.type
_entity.pdbx_description
1 polymer ?
#
loop_
_entity_poly.entity_id
_entity_poly.type
_entity_poly.pdbx_seq_one_letter_code
_entity_poly.pdbx_strand_id
1 'polypeptide(L)'
;MTGRSDTLPWEVEAVAGAASRARARYAKPVVVPDGLELLAGPTSGVVALPRHLKWSGSAGYDLDEPGRIMDLYRTVINEAATPDDLHRYLNEAALKSLWETIWLPAPVRTAWEHRFPELATARTSTEPA
;
A
#
# COMPACT_ATOMS: atom_id res chain seq x y z
N MET A 1 60.83 -16.96 -5.24
CA MET A 1 59.47 -17.34 -4.77
C MET A 1 58.51 -16.26 -5.26
N THR A 2 58.01 -16.48 -6.48
CA THR A 2 56.84 -15.86 -7.11
C THR A 2 55.62 -15.95 -6.17
N GLY A 3 54.64 -15.07 -6.15
CA GLY A 3 54.20 -13.99 -7.01
C GLY A 3 52.73 -13.81 -6.61
N ARG A 4 52.34 -12.63 -6.12
CA ARG A 4 50.97 -12.38 -5.62
C ARG A 4 50.25 -11.49 -6.65
N SER A 5 49.45 -12.13 -7.49
CA SER A 5 48.40 -11.63 -8.39
C SER A 5 47.77 -12.93 -8.91
N ASP A 6 46.48 -13.19 -8.91
CA ASP A 6 45.34 -12.46 -9.43
C ASP A 6 44.15 -13.40 -9.18
N THR A 7 42.97 -12.93 -8.77
CA THR A 7 41.66 -13.40 -9.28
C THR A 7 40.56 -12.55 -8.64
N LEU A 8 39.62 -12.18 -9.49
CA LEU A 8 38.68 -11.07 -9.46
C LEU A 8 37.54 -11.13 -8.42
N PRO A 9 36.82 -10.00 -8.23
CA PRO A 9 35.69 -9.85 -7.33
C PRO A 9 34.36 -10.09 -8.06
N TRP A 10 33.67 -11.20 -7.78
CA TRP A 10 32.24 -11.37 -8.06
C TRP A 10 31.77 -12.74 -7.54
N GLU A 11 31.13 -12.77 -6.37
CA GLU A 11 30.11 -13.79 -6.09
C GLU A 11 28.92 -13.04 -5.49
N VAL A 12 28.13 -12.45 -6.39
CA VAL A 12 26.75 -12.07 -6.07
C VAL A 12 25.89 -13.26 -6.47
N GLU A 13 25.78 -14.23 -5.57
CA GLU A 13 24.73 -15.25 -5.63
C GLU A 13 23.84 -15.01 -4.42
N ALA A 14 23.02 -13.94 -4.50
CA ALA A 14 21.85 -13.81 -3.63
C ALA A 14 20.82 -14.81 -4.15
N VAL A 15 21.01 -16.08 -3.78
CA VAL A 15 20.05 -17.15 -4.02
C VAL A 15 18.74 -16.76 -3.33
N ALA A 16 17.69 -16.63 -4.14
CA ALA A 16 16.32 -16.47 -3.67
C ALA A 16 15.96 -17.66 -2.77
N GLY A 17 15.92 -17.41 -1.46
CA GLY A 17 15.81 -18.44 -0.45
C GLY A 17 14.83 -18.07 0.65
N ALA A 18 13.69 -18.75 0.60
CA ALA A 18 12.77 -19.02 1.70
C ALA A 18 11.92 -17.84 2.23
N ALA A 19 10.62 -17.97 1.95
CA ALA A 19 9.57 -17.55 2.86
C ALA A 19 9.98 -17.88 4.31
N SER A 20 10.27 -16.84 5.10
CA SER A 20 10.83 -17.01 6.42
C SER A 20 10.14 -16.11 7.45
N ARG A 21 9.57 -16.80 8.44
CA ARG A 21 9.32 -16.35 9.83
C ARG A 21 8.41 -15.14 10.01
N ALA A 22 7.12 -15.46 10.06
CA ALA A 22 6.32 -15.28 11.28
C ALA A 22 6.60 -14.02 12.14
N ARG A 23 5.84 -12.96 11.84
CA ARG A 23 4.75 -12.46 12.70
C ARG A 23 5.06 -11.66 13.97
N ALA A 24 6.28 -11.21 14.24
CA ALA A 24 6.45 -10.19 15.27
C ALA A 24 7.66 -9.27 14.99
N ARG A 25 7.44 -7.95 15.11
CA ARG A 25 8.45 -6.87 15.28
C ARG A 25 8.75 -5.90 14.13
N TYR A 26 7.90 -5.82 13.10
CA TYR A 26 7.80 -4.62 12.27
C TYR A 26 6.33 -4.22 12.12
N ALA A 27 5.72 -3.73 13.20
CA ALA A 27 4.48 -2.99 13.03
C ALA A 27 4.89 -1.64 12.43
N LYS A 28 4.79 -1.51 11.10
CA LYS A 28 4.88 -0.18 10.47
C LYS A 28 3.89 0.74 11.18
N PRO A 29 4.29 1.97 11.54
CA PRO A 29 3.35 2.92 12.10
C PRO A 29 2.18 3.08 11.12
N VAL A 30 0.95 3.03 11.63
CA VAL A 30 -0.23 3.25 10.78
C VAL A 30 -0.26 4.72 10.41
N VAL A 31 -0.17 5.00 9.11
CA VAL A 31 -0.31 6.34 8.58
C VAL A 31 -1.78 6.59 8.27
N VAL A 32 -2.25 7.78 8.63
CA VAL A 32 -3.64 8.25 8.46
C VAL A 32 -3.55 9.64 7.82
N PRO A 33 -4.42 9.99 6.84
CA PRO A 33 -4.37 11.30 6.21
C PRO A 33 -4.80 12.40 7.20
N ASP A 34 -4.38 13.63 6.96
CA ASP A 34 -4.81 14.77 7.79
C ASP A 34 -6.32 15.04 7.69
N GLY A 35 -6.92 14.78 6.53
CA GLY A 35 -8.35 14.87 6.24
C GLY A 35 -8.72 13.99 5.03
N LEU A 36 -9.97 13.53 4.97
CA LEU A 36 -10.45 12.76 3.81
C LEU A 36 -10.66 13.64 2.58
N GLU A 37 -11.01 14.91 2.78
CA GLU A 37 -11.18 15.93 1.74
C GLU A 37 -9.89 16.26 0.99
N LEU A 38 -8.73 15.91 1.58
CA LEU A 38 -7.41 16.08 0.95
C LEU A 38 -7.04 14.91 0.02
N LEU A 39 -7.86 13.86 -0.01
CA LEU A 39 -7.67 12.70 -0.88
C LEU A 39 -8.11 13.03 -2.31
N ALA A 40 -7.16 13.54 -3.10
CA ALA A 40 -7.36 14.02 -4.46
C ALA A 40 -6.74 13.09 -5.52
N GLY A 41 -6.44 11.86 -5.15
CA GLY A 41 -5.81 10.88 -6.02
C GLY A 41 -6.69 10.46 -7.21
N PRO A 42 -6.06 9.89 -8.25
CA PRO A 42 -6.74 9.43 -9.45
C PRO A 42 -7.66 8.22 -9.17
N THR A 43 -8.77 8.15 -9.90
CA THR A 43 -9.73 7.03 -9.86
C THR A 43 -9.81 6.25 -11.17
N SER A 44 -9.15 6.71 -12.23
CA SER A 44 -9.10 6.09 -13.56
C SER A 44 -7.71 6.30 -14.19
N GLY A 45 -7.41 5.58 -15.28
CA GLY A 45 -6.13 5.63 -15.97
C GLY A 45 -4.99 4.90 -15.24
N VAL A 46 -3.79 5.04 -15.78
CA VAL A 46 -2.62 4.30 -15.29
C VAL A 46 -1.86 5.10 -14.24
N VAL A 47 -1.74 4.54 -13.04
CA VAL A 47 -1.03 5.12 -11.90
C VAL A 47 0.25 4.34 -11.62
N ALA A 48 1.39 5.02 -11.66
CA ALA A 48 2.66 4.42 -11.26
C ALA A 48 2.96 4.73 -9.79
N LEU A 49 3.10 3.70 -8.96
CA LEU A 49 3.56 3.88 -7.58
C LEU A 49 5.08 4.06 -7.51
N PRO A 50 5.58 4.97 -6.66
CA PRO A 50 6.99 5.13 -6.39
C PRO A 50 7.54 3.91 -5.62
N ARG A 51 8.86 3.73 -5.73
CA ARG A 51 9.56 2.52 -5.24
C ARG A 51 9.42 2.30 -3.73
N HIS A 52 9.22 3.35 -2.94
CA HIS A 52 9.03 3.21 -1.49
C HIS A 52 7.66 2.62 -1.12
N LEU A 53 6.64 2.82 -1.96
CA LEU A 53 5.32 2.20 -1.80
C LEU A 53 5.27 0.79 -2.39
N LYS A 54 6.06 0.53 -3.44
CA LYS A 54 6.13 -0.80 -4.06
C LYS A 54 7.53 -1.13 -4.51
N TRP A 55 8.18 -2.03 -3.76
CA TRP A 55 9.57 -2.42 -4.01
C TRP A 55 9.73 -3.48 -5.13
N SER A 56 8.68 -4.19 -5.55
CA SER A 56 8.78 -5.21 -6.61
C SER A 56 7.80 -5.02 -7.79
N GLY A 57 8.36 -5.10 -9.01
CA GLY A 57 7.64 -5.17 -10.29
C GLY A 57 7.23 -3.81 -10.90
N SER A 58 6.65 -3.87 -12.13
CA SER A 58 6.00 -2.72 -12.76
C SER A 58 4.92 -2.18 -11.83
N ALA A 59 5.15 -0.98 -11.31
CA ALA A 59 4.29 -0.34 -10.34
C ALA A 59 3.09 0.39 -10.97
N GLY A 60 2.77 0.07 -12.23
CA GLY A 60 1.61 0.59 -12.95
C GLY A 60 0.33 -0.15 -12.56
N TYR A 61 -0.64 0.59 -12.04
CA TYR A 61 -2.01 0.16 -11.80
C TYR A 61 -2.89 0.84 -12.84
N ASP A 62 -3.45 0.05 -13.76
CA ASP A 62 -4.50 0.53 -14.64
C ASP A 62 -5.81 0.53 -13.84
N LEU A 63 -6.33 1.71 -13.53
CA LEU A 63 -7.54 1.86 -12.71
C LEU A 63 -8.84 1.64 -13.52
N ASP A 64 -8.75 1.55 -14.83
CA ASP A 64 -9.89 1.20 -15.70
C ASP A 64 -10.16 -0.32 -15.70
N GLU A 65 -9.19 -1.12 -15.23
CA GLU A 65 -9.34 -2.55 -15.03
C GLU A 65 -10.09 -2.86 -13.71
N PRO A 66 -11.07 -3.80 -13.73
CA PRO A 66 -11.83 -4.16 -12.54
C PRO A 66 -10.96 -4.61 -11.36
N GLY A 67 -11.16 -3.99 -10.19
CA GLY A 67 -10.48 -4.36 -8.95
C GLY A 67 -9.06 -3.80 -8.79
N ARG A 68 -8.45 -3.21 -9.83
CA ARG A 68 -7.09 -2.66 -9.73
C ARG A 68 -6.99 -1.44 -8.84
N ILE A 69 -8.04 -0.63 -8.78
CA ILE A 69 -8.14 0.46 -7.80
C ILE A 69 -8.14 -0.05 -6.36
N MET A 70 -8.76 -1.21 -6.11
CA MET A 70 -8.74 -1.86 -4.80
C MET A 70 -7.33 -2.27 -4.41
N ASP A 71 -6.59 -2.89 -5.34
CA ASP A 71 -5.21 -3.30 -5.12
C ASP A 71 -4.27 -2.11 -4.91
N LEU A 72 -4.46 -1.03 -5.67
CA LEU A 72 -3.73 0.23 -5.49
C LEU A 72 -3.97 0.75 -4.08
N TYR A 73 -5.24 0.89 -3.68
CA TYR A 73 -5.61 1.49 -2.38
C TYR A 73 -5.11 0.64 -1.23
N ARG A 74 -5.22 -0.69 -1.34
CA ARG A 74 -4.66 -1.60 -0.34
C ARG A 74 -3.15 -1.44 -0.23
N THR A 75 -2.45 -1.34 -1.35
CA THR A 75 -1.00 -1.17 -1.35
C THR A 75 -0.63 0.16 -0.68
N VAL A 76 -1.26 1.26 -1.10
CA VAL A 76 -1.00 2.61 -0.56
C VAL A 76 -1.30 2.69 0.93
N ILE A 77 -2.46 2.20 1.39
CA ILE A 77 -2.84 2.25 2.82
C ILE A 77 -1.90 1.43 3.71
N ASN A 78 -1.39 0.31 3.22
CA ASN A 78 -0.48 -0.54 4.00
C ASN A 78 0.98 -0.08 3.92
N GLU A 79 1.40 0.54 2.82
CA GLU A 79 2.80 0.85 2.55
C GLU A 79 3.17 2.33 2.71
N ALA A 80 2.18 3.24 2.74
CA ALA A 80 2.40 4.67 2.89
C ALA A 80 3.34 4.99 4.06
N ALA A 81 4.31 5.86 3.79
CA ALA A 81 5.22 6.36 4.79
C ALA A 81 4.76 7.73 5.32
N THR A 82 3.96 8.45 4.53
CA THR A 82 3.53 9.82 4.83
C THR A 82 2.05 10.05 4.50
N PRO A 83 1.38 11.01 5.17
CA PRO A 83 0.03 11.44 4.77
C PRO A 83 -0.05 11.93 3.31
N ASP A 84 1.02 12.54 2.80
CA ASP A 84 1.10 13.02 1.41
C ASP A 84 0.97 11.87 0.40
N ASP A 85 1.56 10.70 0.68
CA ASP A 85 1.36 9.50 -0.14
C ASP A 85 -0.14 9.15 -0.22
N LEU A 86 -0.87 9.28 0.89
CA LEU A 86 -2.30 8.99 0.94
C LEU A 86 -3.09 10.04 0.15
N HIS A 87 -2.79 11.33 0.34
CA HIS A 87 -3.42 12.44 -0.39
C HIS A 87 -3.24 12.32 -1.91
N ARG A 88 -2.08 11.84 -2.35
CA ARG A 88 -1.71 11.74 -3.76
C ARG A 88 -2.36 10.57 -4.49
N TYR A 89 -2.58 9.44 -3.82
CA TYR A 89 -3.00 8.20 -4.49
C TYR A 89 -4.41 7.74 -4.14
N LEU A 90 -5.01 8.25 -3.06
CA LEU A 90 -6.38 7.91 -2.68
C LEU A 90 -7.33 9.04 -3.06
N ASN A 91 -8.56 8.67 -3.40
CA ASN A 91 -9.66 9.60 -3.61
C ASN A 91 -10.70 9.39 -2.51
N GLU A 92 -11.25 10.47 -1.97
CA GLU A 92 -12.24 10.43 -0.89
C GLU A 92 -13.45 9.55 -1.22
N ALA A 93 -14.12 9.83 -2.33
CA ALA A 93 -15.38 9.18 -2.70
C ALA A 93 -15.15 7.70 -3.01
N ALA A 94 -14.11 7.39 -3.80
CA ALA A 94 -13.75 6.01 -4.11
C ALA A 94 -13.35 5.24 -2.85
N LEU A 95 -12.59 5.86 -1.93
CA LEU A 95 -12.20 5.22 -0.68
C LEU A 95 -13.43 4.87 0.17
N LYS A 96 -14.37 5.81 0.33
CA LYS A 96 -15.62 5.58 1.07
C LYS A 96 -16.41 4.41 0.50
N SER A 97 -16.56 4.33 -0.82
CA SER A 97 -17.26 3.22 -1.48
C SER A 97 -16.53 1.88 -1.35
N LEU A 98 -15.20 1.88 -1.37
CA LEU A 98 -14.39 0.66 -1.29
C LEU A 98 -14.13 0.20 0.15
N TRP A 99 -14.34 1.06 1.16
CA TRP A 99 -13.91 0.85 2.54
C TRP A 99 -14.45 -0.44 3.18
N GLU A 100 -15.69 -0.81 2.84
CA GLU A 100 -16.31 -2.06 3.28
C GLU A 100 -15.66 -3.30 2.67
N THR A 101 -15.42 -3.25 1.36
CA THR A 101 -15.00 -4.40 0.56
C THR A 101 -13.49 -4.62 0.62
N ILE A 102 -12.71 -3.55 0.82
CA ILE A 102 -11.27 -3.64 0.91
C ILE A 102 -10.86 -4.44 2.15
N TRP A 103 -9.90 -5.36 2.00
CA TRP A 103 -9.31 -6.02 3.15
C TRP A 103 -8.14 -5.20 3.69
N LEU A 104 -8.21 -4.83 4.97
CA LEU A 104 -7.15 -4.11 5.69
C LEU A 104 -6.80 -4.83 7.00
N PRO A 105 -5.55 -4.77 7.46
CA PRO A 105 -5.20 -5.23 8.80
C PRO A 105 -6.03 -4.50 9.86
N ALA A 106 -6.49 -5.23 10.88
CA ALA A 106 -7.30 -4.68 11.96
C ALA A 106 -6.74 -3.37 12.59
N PRO A 107 -5.44 -3.26 12.95
CA PRO A 107 -4.92 -2.02 13.54
C PRO A 107 -4.99 -0.83 12.58
N VAL A 108 -4.83 -1.06 11.27
CA VAL A 108 -4.95 -0.02 10.24
C VAL A 108 -6.39 0.45 10.14
N ARG A 109 -7.33 -0.50 10.00
CA ARG A 109 -8.76 -0.19 9.92
C ARG A 109 -9.25 0.55 11.16
N THR A 110 -8.91 0.09 12.36
CA THR A 110 -9.30 0.74 13.62
C THR A 110 -8.75 2.17 13.71
N ALA A 111 -7.48 2.41 13.35
CA ALA A 111 -6.90 3.75 13.42
C ALA A 111 -7.59 4.73 12.46
N TRP A 112 -7.90 4.28 11.23
CA TRP A 112 -8.62 5.09 10.26
C TRP A 112 -10.07 5.36 10.69
N GLU A 113 -10.81 4.35 11.14
CA GLU A 113 -12.19 4.53 11.62
C GLU A 113 -12.26 5.39 12.90
N HIS A 114 -11.24 5.32 13.76
CA HIS A 114 -11.15 6.18 14.94
C HIS A 114 -10.93 7.65 14.55
N ARG A 115 -10.12 7.92 13.52
CA ARG A 115 -9.91 9.29 13.02
C ARG A 115 -11.09 9.80 12.19
N PHE A 116 -11.73 8.91 11.43
CA PHE A 116 -12.80 9.19 10.48
C PHE A 116 -14.00 8.25 10.72
N PRO A 117 -14.89 8.59 11.67
CA PRO A 117 -16.07 7.78 11.97
C PRO A 117 -16.98 7.55 10.76
N GLU A 118 -16.99 8.46 9.80
CA GLU A 118 -17.75 8.35 8.54
C GLU A 118 -17.38 7.11 7.71
N LEU A 119 -16.14 6.62 7.78
CA LEU A 119 -15.74 5.37 7.12
C LEU A 119 -16.40 4.14 7.77
N ALA A 120 -16.60 4.18 9.08
CA ALA A 120 -17.34 3.14 9.80
C ALA A 120 -18.84 3.20 9.53
N THR A 121 -19.39 4.38 9.22
CA THR A 121 -20.80 4.54 8.81
C THR A 121 -21.02 4.10 7.36
N ALA A 122 -20.10 4.42 6.43
CA ALA A 122 -20.13 3.94 5.05
C ALA A 122 -20.32 2.42 5.04
N ARG A 123 -19.42 1.72 5.75
CA ARG A 123 -19.66 0.59 6.70
C ARG A 123 -20.99 -0.20 6.66
N THR A 124 -21.99 0.54 7.06
CA THR A 124 -23.30 0.06 7.52
C THR A 124 -24.39 0.40 6.53
N SER A 125 -24.06 1.18 5.49
CA SER A 125 -25.01 1.60 4.46
C SER A 125 -25.21 0.56 3.36
N THR A 126 -24.50 -0.58 3.41
CA THR A 126 -24.93 -1.80 2.71
C THR A 126 -26.16 -2.40 3.43
N GLU A 127 -27.32 -1.76 3.26
CA GLU A 127 -28.62 -2.36 3.53
C GLU A 127 -29.05 -3.15 2.29
N PRO A 128 -29.11 -4.50 2.34
CA PRO A 128 -29.72 -5.27 1.26
C PRO A 128 -31.24 -5.13 1.37
N ALA A 129 -31.86 -4.58 0.32
CA ALA A 129 -33.30 -4.73 0.07
C ALA A 129 -33.62 -6.16 -0.41
#